data_AF-A0A2W5YK64-F1
#
_entry.id   AF-A0A2W5YK64-F1
#
_cell.length_a   1.000
_cell.length_b   1.000
_cell.length_c   1.000
_cell.angle_alpha   90.00
_cell.angle_beta   90.00
_cell.angle_gamma   90.00
#
_symmetry.space_group_name_H-M   'P 1'
#
loop_
_entity.id
_entity.type
_entity.pdbx_description
1 polymer ?
#
loop_
_entity_poly.entity_id
_entity_poly.type
_entity_poly.pdbx_seq_one_letter_code
_entity_poly.pdbx_strand_id
1 'polypeptide(L)'
;VAPVILAGNTAVVLASMKRPLPALTFSEIIATSDLPGGVVNILAGDRAELAPHFASHMDVNAIVDASGDEKIGRELQRGGAFNVKRYVRRDISTAEWRSREAENPYWILDTVEMKTAWHPIGL
;
A
#
# COMPACT_ATOMS: atom_id res chain seq x y z
N VAL A 1 -0.87 -5.05 -2.32
CA VAL A 1 -1.12 -5.80 -1.07
C VAL A 1 0.02 -6.76 -0.76
N ALA A 2 0.26 -7.79 -1.59
CA ALA A 2 1.24 -8.84 -1.28
C ALA A 2 2.66 -8.32 -0.90
N PRO A 3 3.30 -7.40 -1.66
CA PRO A 3 4.64 -6.92 -1.27
C PRO A 3 4.67 -6.22 0.11
N VAL A 4 3.59 -5.54 0.48
CA VAL A 4 3.49 -4.80 1.75
C VAL A 4 3.45 -5.74 2.94
N ILE A 5 2.60 -6.78 2.87
CA ILE A 5 2.46 -7.74 3.97
C ILE A 5 3.63 -8.74 4.06
N LEU A 6 4.26 -9.05 2.92
CA LEU A 6 5.48 -9.88 2.90
C LEU A 6 6.66 -9.20 3.62
N ALA A 7 6.71 -7.86 3.61
CA ALA A 7 7.67 -7.09 4.40
C ALA A 7 7.38 -7.07 5.91
N GLY A 8 6.26 -7.66 6.36
CA GLY A 8 5.84 -7.65 7.76
C GLY A 8 4.99 -6.45 8.16
N ASN A 9 4.52 -5.64 7.20
CA ASN A 9 3.61 -4.53 7.49
C ASN A 9 2.15 -4.98 7.51
N THR A 10 1.30 -4.22 8.20
CA THR A 10 -0.15 -4.29 8.00
C THR A 10 -0.57 -3.31 6.89
N ALA A 11 -1.72 -3.57 6.26
CA ALA A 11 -2.21 -2.75 5.16
C ALA A 11 -3.69 -2.41 5.35
N VAL A 12 -4.02 -1.14 5.13
CA VAL A 12 -5.38 -0.69 4.83
C VAL A 12 -5.44 -0.39 3.33
N VAL A 13 -6.34 -1.06 2.62
CA VAL A 13 -6.40 -1.07 1.16
C VAL A 13 -7.70 -0.44 0.72
N LEU A 14 -7.62 0.67 -0.02
CA LEU A 14 -8.78 1.25 -0.67
C LEU A 14 -9.00 0.59 -2.04
N ALA A 15 -10.07 -0.16 -2.16
CA ALA A 15 -10.44 -0.88 -3.37
C ALA A 15 -10.68 0.06 -4.56
N SER A 16 -10.76 -0.53 -5.76
CA SER A 16 -11.16 0.22 -6.95
C SER A 16 -12.62 0.67 -6.81
N MET A 17 -12.87 1.98 -6.86
CA MET A 17 -14.24 2.52 -6.89
C MET A 17 -15.02 2.02 -8.12
N LYS A 18 -14.36 1.87 -9.27
CA LYS A 18 -14.99 1.41 -10.52
C LYS A 18 -15.27 -0.09 -10.52
N ARG A 19 -14.44 -0.88 -9.84
CA ARG A 19 -14.50 -2.36 -9.85
C ARG A 19 -14.17 -2.91 -8.46
N PRO A 20 -15.05 -2.73 -7.45
CA PRO A 20 -14.74 -3.11 -6.07
C PRO A 20 -14.87 -4.62 -5.82
N LEU A 21 -15.75 -5.31 -6.55
CA LEU A 21 -16.10 -6.72 -6.29
C LEU A 21 -14.89 -7.66 -6.19
N PRO A 22 -13.87 -7.61 -7.08
CA PRO A 22 -12.71 -8.49 -6.96
C PRO A 22 -11.94 -8.31 -5.65
N ALA A 23 -11.83 -7.08 -5.15
CA ALA A 23 -11.16 -6.80 -3.88
C ALA A 23 -11.99 -7.31 -2.68
N LEU A 24 -13.32 -7.22 -2.77
CA LEU A 24 -14.22 -7.73 -1.73
C LEU A 24 -14.22 -9.27 -1.70
N THR A 25 -14.29 -9.94 -2.85
CA THR A 25 -14.14 -11.41 -2.90
C THR A 25 -12.75 -11.84 -2.42
N PHE A 26 -11.70 -11.08 -2.74
CA PHE A 26 -10.36 -11.34 -2.21
C PHE A 26 -10.30 -11.24 -0.68
N SER A 27 -11.13 -10.39 -0.05
CA SER A 27 -11.21 -10.31 1.41
C SER A 27 -11.69 -11.62 2.05
N GLU A 28 -12.60 -12.35 1.40
CA GLU A 28 -13.07 -13.66 1.86
C GLU A 28 -11.94 -14.70 1.79
N ILE A 29 -11.18 -14.69 0.70
CA ILE A 29 -10.01 -15.56 0.53
C ILE A 29 -9.03 -15.31 1.68
N ILE A 30 -8.68 -14.04 1.94
CA ILE A 30 -7.79 -13.66 3.04
C ILE A 30 -8.33 -14.11 4.40
N ALA A 31 -9.62 -13.93 4.66
CA ALA A 31 -10.26 -14.34 5.91
C ALA A 31 -10.19 -15.85 6.14
N THR A 32 -10.16 -16.65 5.07
CA THR A 32 -10.01 -18.12 5.12
C THR A 32 -8.57 -18.62 5.00
N SER A 33 -7.58 -17.73 4.92
CA SER A 33 -6.16 -18.08 4.69
C SER A 33 -5.29 -18.01 5.95
N ASP A 34 -5.89 -18.09 7.15
CA ASP A 34 -5.20 -18.02 8.45
C ASP A 34 -4.36 -16.76 8.67
N LEU A 35 -4.68 -15.66 7.97
CA LEU A 35 -4.00 -14.40 8.18
C LEU A 35 -4.47 -13.77 9.50
N PRO A 36 -3.56 -13.30 10.38
CA PRO A 36 -3.98 -12.66 11.62
C PRO A 36 -4.88 -11.45 11.38
N GLY A 37 -5.87 -11.27 12.26
CA GLY A 37 -6.81 -10.15 12.20
C GLY A 37 -6.08 -8.81 12.16
N GLY A 38 -6.48 -7.93 11.25
CA GLY A 38 -5.90 -6.59 11.09
C GLY A 38 -4.67 -6.50 10.18
N VAL A 39 -4.11 -7.61 9.68
CA VAL A 39 -2.97 -7.55 8.75
C VAL A 39 -3.37 -6.98 7.38
N VAL A 40 -4.54 -7.36 6.88
CA VAL A 40 -5.13 -6.78 5.65
C VAL A 40 -6.54 -6.30 5.96
N ASN A 41 -6.77 -5.01 5.77
CA ASN A 41 -8.07 -4.37 5.95
C ASN A 41 -8.47 -3.77 4.60
N ILE A 42 -9.63 -4.13 4.06
CA ILE A 42 -10.07 -3.67 2.73
C ILE A 42 -11.27 -2.76 2.90
N LEU A 43 -11.19 -1.55 2.36
CA LEU A 43 -12.28 -0.58 2.31
C LEU A 43 -12.75 -0.40 0.86
N ALA A 44 -14.05 -0.25 0.67
CA ALA A 44 -14.65 0.16 -0.61
C ALA A 44 -15.50 1.41 -0.38
N GLY A 45 -15.34 2.41 -1.23
CA GLY A 45 -16.02 3.71 -1.09
C GLY A 45 -15.51 4.71 -2.11
N ASP A 46 -15.95 5.96 -1.96
CA ASP A 46 -15.48 7.07 -2.81
C ASP A 46 -14.02 7.42 -2.48
N ARG A 47 -13.16 7.41 -3.50
CA ARG A 47 -11.75 7.77 -3.34
C ARG A 47 -11.54 9.24 -3.04
N ALA A 48 -12.39 10.12 -3.55
CA ALA A 48 -12.29 11.55 -3.30
C ALA A 48 -12.58 11.88 -1.82
N GLU A 49 -13.48 11.12 -1.20
CA GLU A 49 -13.80 11.22 0.23
C GLU A 49 -12.71 10.59 1.11
N LEU A 50 -12.27 9.37 0.77
CA LEU A 50 -11.41 8.58 1.64
C LEU A 50 -9.91 8.94 1.53
N ALA A 51 -9.42 9.36 0.36
CA ALA A 51 -8.00 9.64 0.16
C ALA A 51 -7.44 10.71 1.14
N PRO A 52 -8.12 11.84 1.42
CA PRO A 52 -7.66 12.81 2.42
C PRO A 52 -7.47 12.22 3.82
N HIS A 53 -8.32 11.27 4.21
CA HIS A 53 -8.19 10.58 5.50
C HIS A 53 -6.94 9.70 5.54
N PHE A 54 -6.69 8.90 4.50
CA PHE A 54 -5.44 8.12 4.39
C PHE A 54 -4.20 9.03 4.37
N ALA A 55 -4.28 10.15 3.65
CA ALA A 55 -3.20 11.10 3.50
C ALA A 55 -2.82 11.75 4.83
N SER A 56 -3.80 12.19 5.62
CA SER A 56 -3.58 12.98 6.84
C SER A 56 -3.46 12.14 8.12
N HIS A 57 -3.80 10.85 8.09
CA HIS A 57 -3.78 10.01 9.29
C HIS A 57 -2.36 9.86 9.85
N MET A 58 -2.15 10.28 11.10
CA MET A 58 -0.81 10.36 11.70
C MET A 58 -0.15 8.99 11.90
N ASP A 59 -0.94 7.94 12.17
CA ASP A 59 -0.44 6.58 12.40
C ASP A 59 -0.24 5.75 11.12
N VAL A 60 -0.42 6.34 9.93
CA VAL A 60 -0.06 5.67 8.67
C VAL A 60 1.38 6.02 8.31
N ASN A 61 2.25 5.02 8.19
CA ASN A 61 3.69 5.25 7.95
C ASN A 61 4.05 5.43 6.47
N ALA A 62 3.29 4.83 5.54
CA ALA A 62 3.56 4.89 4.11
C ALA A 62 2.28 4.78 3.28
N ILE A 63 2.31 5.36 2.07
CA ILE A 63 1.26 5.25 1.05
C ILE A 63 1.87 4.67 -0.21
N VAL A 64 1.28 3.59 -0.71
CA VAL A 64 1.54 3.06 -2.05
C VAL A 64 0.34 3.41 -2.92
N ASP A 65 0.50 4.44 -3.76
CA ASP A 65 -0.54 4.92 -4.66
C ASP A 65 -0.51 4.14 -5.99
N ALA A 66 -1.55 3.33 -6.20
CA ALA A 66 -1.85 2.66 -7.45
C ALA A 66 -3.21 3.11 -8.02
N SER A 67 -3.62 4.34 -7.70
CA SER A 67 -4.90 4.89 -8.12
C SER A 67 -4.96 5.19 -9.61
N GLY A 68 -3.80 5.51 -10.23
CA GLY A 68 -3.70 6.01 -11.60
C GLY A 68 -4.34 7.39 -11.78
N ASP A 69 -4.61 8.13 -10.69
CA ASP A 69 -5.29 9.42 -10.71
C ASP A 69 -4.39 10.52 -10.12
N GLU A 70 -3.96 11.44 -10.98
CA GLU A 70 -3.12 12.58 -10.62
C GLU A 70 -3.70 13.48 -9.52
N LYS A 71 -5.03 13.64 -9.47
CA LYS A 71 -5.67 14.47 -8.45
C LYS A 71 -5.57 13.79 -7.09
N ILE A 72 -5.82 12.49 -7.05
CA ILE A 72 -5.69 11.67 -5.84
C ILE A 72 -4.22 11.64 -5.38
N GLY A 73 -3.29 11.38 -6.30
CA GLY A 73 -1.85 11.36 -5.98
C GLY A 73 -1.34 12.68 -5.38
N ARG A 74 -1.81 13.83 -5.89
CA ARG A 74 -1.50 15.15 -5.30
C ARG A 74 -2.09 15.31 -3.90
N GLU A 75 -3.32 14.88 -3.69
CA GLU A 75 -3.98 14.94 -2.38
C GLU A 75 -3.25 14.08 -1.34
N LEU A 76 -2.89 12.85 -1.71
CA LEU A 76 -2.14 11.92 -0.86
C LEU A 76 -0.77 12.50 -0.46
N GLN A 77 -0.04 13.10 -1.40
CA GLN A 77 1.23 13.77 -1.10
C GLN A 77 1.06 15.00 -0.22
N ARG A 78 0.03 15.82 -0.46
CA ARG A 78 -0.25 17.02 0.33
C ARG A 78 -0.58 16.67 1.78
N GLY A 79 -1.45 15.70 2.01
CA GLY A 79 -1.77 15.25 3.37
C GLY A 79 -0.60 14.50 4.03
N GLY A 80 0.16 13.72 3.25
CA GLY A 80 1.32 13.00 3.76
C GLY A 80 2.46 13.91 4.24
N ALA A 81 2.52 15.15 3.75
CA ALA A 81 3.51 16.14 4.15
C ALA A 81 3.43 16.51 5.65
N PHE A 82 2.26 16.37 6.30
CA PHE A 82 2.10 16.73 7.72
C PHE A 82 2.93 15.88 8.67
N ASN A 83 3.19 14.61 8.33
CA ASN A 83 4.05 13.73 9.12
C ASN A 83 5.20 13.12 8.31
N VAL A 84 5.42 13.64 7.10
CA VAL A 84 6.47 13.20 6.17
C VAL A 84 6.41 11.68 5.93
N LYS A 85 5.20 11.10 5.91
CA LYS A 85 5.03 9.68 5.60
C LYS A 85 5.53 9.40 4.19
N ARG A 86 6.07 8.20 3.98
CA ARG A 86 6.59 7.79 2.69
C ARG A 86 5.46 7.72 1.65
N TYR A 87 5.72 8.21 0.45
CA TYR A 87 4.80 8.09 -0.68
C TYR A 87 5.52 7.41 -1.86
N VAL A 88 4.91 6.37 -2.40
CA VAL A 88 5.40 5.67 -3.59
C VAL A 88 4.24 5.56 -4.58
N ARG A 89 4.51 5.86 -5.85
CA ARG A 89 3.53 5.73 -6.93
C ARG A 89 3.84 4.53 -7.81
N ARG A 90 2.83 3.70 -8.06
CA ARG A 90 2.90 2.48 -8.87
C ARG A 90 1.75 2.49 -9.88
N ASP A 91 1.98 3.19 -10.99
CA ASP A 91 1.05 3.21 -12.12
C ASP A 91 1.40 2.09 -13.09
N ILE A 92 0.60 1.02 -13.09
CA ILE A 92 0.69 -0.04 -14.09
C ILE A 92 -0.64 -0.10 -14.83
N SER A 93 -0.57 -0.07 -16.15
CA SER A 93 -1.77 -0.20 -16.96
C SER A 93 -2.36 -1.61 -16.85
N THR A 94 -3.65 -1.76 -17.14
CA THR A 94 -4.30 -3.07 -17.13
C THR A 94 -3.67 -4.05 -18.12
N ALA A 95 -3.08 -3.56 -19.23
CA ALA A 95 -2.38 -4.40 -20.20
C ALA A 95 -1.04 -4.91 -19.67
N GLU A 96 -0.33 -4.09 -18.89
CA GLU A 96 1.01 -4.39 -18.36
C GLU A 96 0.99 -5.24 -17.09
N TRP A 97 -0.17 -5.46 -16.47
CA TRP A 97 -0.28 -6.26 -15.24
C TRP A 97 0.18 -7.72 -15.39
N ARG A 98 0.27 -8.23 -16.63
CA ARG A 98 0.80 -9.57 -16.95
C ARG A 98 2.26 -9.54 -17.44
N SER A 99 2.91 -8.38 -17.41
CA SER A 99 4.30 -8.24 -17.83
C SER A 99 5.25 -8.71 -16.74
N ARG A 100 6.49 -9.03 -17.12
CA ARG A 100 7.56 -9.33 -16.15
C ARG A 100 7.85 -8.17 -15.20
N GLU A 101 7.60 -6.93 -15.63
CA GLU A 101 7.77 -5.75 -14.78
C GLU A 101 6.73 -5.74 -13.64
N ALA A 102 5.52 -6.24 -13.89
CA ALA A 102 4.49 -6.37 -12.86
C ALA A 102 4.76 -7.52 -11.87
N GLU A 103 5.67 -8.44 -12.20
CA GLU A 103 6.12 -9.54 -11.34
C GLU A 103 7.36 -9.17 -10.51
N ASN A 104 7.73 -7.89 -10.47
CA ASN A 104 8.97 -7.42 -9.87
C ASN A 104 8.99 -7.64 -8.34
N PRO A 105 9.89 -8.49 -7.80
CA PRO A 105 9.95 -8.77 -6.37
C PRO A 105 10.43 -7.57 -5.54
N TYR A 106 11.08 -6.60 -6.16
CA TYR A 106 11.64 -5.43 -5.48
C TYR A 106 10.59 -4.38 -5.07
N TRP A 107 9.31 -4.55 -5.42
CA TRP A 107 8.24 -3.71 -4.84
C TRP A 107 8.10 -3.87 -3.33
N ILE A 108 8.65 -4.94 -2.75
CA ILE A 108 8.78 -5.07 -1.29
C ILE A 108 9.54 -3.89 -0.68
N LEU A 109 10.48 -3.29 -1.42
CA LEU A 109 11.33 -2.21 -0.93
C LEU A 109 10.55 -0.90 -0.66
N ASP A 110 9.35 -0.75 -1.24
CA ASP A 110 8.54 0.46 -1.10
C ASP A 110 8.16 0.73 0.36
N THR A 111 8.03 -0.33 1.16
CA THR A 111 7.53 -0.26 2.54
C THR A 111 8.48 -0.88 3.55
N VAL A 112 9.78 -0.92 3.26
CA VAL A 112 10.83 -1.31 4.23
C VAL A 112 11.72 -0.13 4.59
N GLU A 113 12.20 -0.14 5.82
CA GLU A 113 13.17 0.83 6.32
C GLU A 113 14.52 0.15 6.57
N MET A 114 15.59 0.81 6.17
CA MET A 114 16.94 0.32 6.44
C MET A 114 17.38 0.77 7.83
N LYS A 115 17.62 -0.19 8.73
CA LYS A 115 18.21 0.08 10.04
C LYS A 115 19.62 -0.50 10.09
N THR A 116 20.61 0.38 10.05
CA THR A 116 22.01 -0.01 10.23
C THR A 116 22.34 -0.15 11.71
N ALA A 117 22.77 -1.34 12.14
CA ALA A 117 23.21 -1.62 13.51
C ALA A 117 24.71 -1.95 13.53
N TRP A 118 25.47 -1.19 14.31
CA TRP A 118 26.91 -1.36 14.45
C TRP A 118 27.22 -2.23 15.67
N HIS A 119 27.89 -3.35 15.44
CA HIS A 119 28.33 -4.25 16.50
C HIS A 119 29.86 -4.21 16.57
N PRO A 120 30.45 -4.17 17.78
CA PRO A 120 31.90 -4.27 17.90
C PRO A 120 32.36 -5.62 17.33
N ILE A 121 33.41 -5.59 16.52
CA ILE A 121 34.12 -6.80 16.08
C ILE A 121 35.48 -6.83 16.79
N GLY A 122 35.76 -7.92 17.50
CA GLY A 122 37.07 -8.14 18.09
C GLY A 122 38.10 -8.35 16.96
N LEU A 123 39.16 -7.55 16.97
CA LEU A 123 40.35 -7.80 16.15
C LEU A 123 41.21 -8.88 16.81
#